data_AF-A0A5C5SJ00-F1
#
_entry.id   AF-A0A5C5SJ00-F1
#
_cell.length_a   1.000
_cell.length_b   1.000
_cell.length_c   1.000
_cell.angle_alpha   90.00
_cell.angle_beta   90.00
_cell.angle_gamma   90.00
#
_symmetry.space_group_name_H-M   'P 1'
#
loop_
_entity.id
_entity.type
_entity.pdbx_description
1 polymer ?
#
loop_
_entity_poly.entity_id
_entity_poly.type
_entity_poly.pdbx_seq_one_letter_code
_entity_poly.pdbx_strand_id
1 'polypeptide(L)'
;MFEDAFKLKIRPDGLEKAAARTYVTAVRDVLEKIHRTACGKALLQSIRFHGYVVNIIPYPGADVCGADVDGDYDAATGIVMPTVRYTPGNFAKGGSCSHLPGRGWAESILFHELVHALRDIAQGKRRVYKGVVMTGGLHRYDTFEEFIAVLCEDIYVSERGNPHRLLGDHRGIAPLDPALADSFRFFATGSQTFRFVERFCRENPGFTKMLSRVPARFNPIAAYYKDPRKAQSFSNSPAAHERDADGVWGKLFERERSPTLPTGSPANLPPPRPASTPIRRP
;
A
#
# COMPACT_ATOMS: atom_id res chain seq x y z
N MET A 1 20.96 13.09 -12.15
CA MET A 1 20.54 11.68 -12.35
C MET A 1 19.02 11.62 -12.40
N PHE A 2 18.40 10.50 -12.80
CA PHE A 2 16.93 10.39 -12.93
C PHE A 2 16.20 10.78 -11.63
N GLU A 3 16.74 10.35 -10.50
CA GLU A 3 16.19 10.52 -9.16
C GLU A 3 16.15 11.99 -8.73
N ASP A 4 17.22 12.74 -9.04
CA ASP A 4 17.33 14.17 -8.72
C ASP A 4 16.22 14.99 -9.39
N ALA A 5 15.81 14.60 -10.60
CA ALA A 5 14.75 15.26 -11.35
C ALA A 5 13.38 15.16 -10.68
N PHE A 6 13.19 14.17 -9.79
CA PHE A 6 11.93 13.88 -9.11
C PHE A 6 12.03 13.95 -7.58
N LYS A 7 13.12 14.51 -7.04
CA LYS A 7 13.36 14.58 -5.59
C LYS A 7 13.33 13.21 -4.92
N LEU A 8 13.90 12.21 -5.59
CA LEU A 8 14.11 10.88 -5.01
C LEU A 8 15.58 10.69 -4.66
N LYS A 9 15.86 9.88 -3.64
CA LYS A 9 17.23 9.48 -3.30
C LYS A 9 17.27 8.01 -2.93
N ILE A 10 17.91 7.20 -3.77
CA ILE A 10 18.12 5.77 -3.47
C ILE A 10 19.34 5.66 -2.57
N ARG A 11 19.17 5.10 -1.36
CA ARG A 11 20.27 4.86 -0.43
C ARG A 11 20.36 3.36 -0.13
N PRO A 12 21.48 2.69 -0.46
CA PRO A 12 21.67 1.27 -0.16
C PRO A 12 22.06 1.05 1.31
N ASP A 13 21.35 1.67 2.25
CA ASP A 13 21.69 1.64 3.67
C ASP A 13 21.77 0.18 4.16
N GLY A 14 22.86 -0.17 4.84
CA GLY A 14 23.12 -1.52 5.33
C GLY A 14 23.63 -2.52 4.29
N LEU A 15 23.81 -2.12 3.02
CA LEU A 15 24.36 -2.97 1.97
C LEU A 15 25.78 -2.56 1.58
N GLU A 16 26.64 -3.54 1.31
CA GLU A 16 28.03 -3.31 0.97
C GLU A 16 28.35 -3.60 -0.52
N LYS A 17 29.31 -2.85 -1.06
CA LYS A 17 29.98 -3.12 -2.35
C LYS A 17 29.02 -3.47 -3.50
N ALA A 18 29.03 -4.75 -3.93
CA ALA A 18 28.26 -5.24 -5.07
C ALA A 18 26.75 -5.27 -4.77
N ALA A 19 26.36 -5.65 -3.54
CA ALA A 19 24.95 -5.67 -3.15
C ALA A 19 24.34 -4.27 -3.19
N ALA A 20 25.08 -3.26 -2.72
CA ALA A 20 24.67 -1.85 -2.80
C ALA A 20 24.43 -1.40 -4.26
N ARG A 21 25.36 -1.72 -5.17
CA ARG A 21 25.21 -1.40 -6.61
C ARG A 21 24.03 -2.11 -7.26
N THR A 22 23.83 -3.39 -6.95
CA THR A 22 22.70 -4.19 -7.45
C THR A 22 21.38 -3.59 -6.98
N TYR A 23 21.28 -3.24 -5.69
CA TYR A 23 20.08 -2.61 -5.13
C TYR A 23 19.77 -1.27 -5.83
N VAL A 24 20.76 -0.37 -5.93
CA VAL A 24 20.56 0.93 -6.58
C VAL A 24 20.09 0.78 -8.02
N THR A 25 20.70 -0.15 -8.76
CA THR A 25 20.31 -0.43 -10.15
C THR A 25 18.89 -0.98 -10.24
N ALA A 26 18.54 -1.96 -9.40
CA ALA A 26 17.22 -2.57 -9.40
C ALA A 26 16.10 -1.58 -9.04
N VAL A 27 16.30 -0.72 -8.03
CA VAL A 27 15.32 0.33 -7.68
C VAL A 27 15.17 1.33 -8.82
N ARG A 28 16.28 1.74 -9.45
CA ARG A 28 16.25 2.66 -10.61
C ARG A 28 15.45 2.06 -11.76
N ASP A 29 15.67 0.79 -12.10
CA ASP A 29 14.93 0.11 -13.17
C ASP A 29 13.41 0.09 -12.89
N VAL A 30 13.01 -0.11 -11.64
CA VAL A 30 11.59 -0.06 -11.23
C VAL A 30 11.04 1.36 -11.36
N LEU A 31 11.77 2.37 -10.89
CA LEU A 31 11.36 3.77 -11.02
C LEU A 31 11.22 4.22 -12.48
N GLU A 32 12.11 3.77 -13.37
CA GLU A 32 11.99 4.05 -14.80
C GLU A 32 10.73 3.40 -15.40
N LYS A 33 10.40 2.17 -15.00
CA LYS A 33 9.16 1.50 -15.44
C LYS A 33 7.92 2.25 -14.96
N ILE A 34 7.95 2.79 -13.74
CA ILE A 34 6.88 3.66 -13.22
C ILE A 34 6.80 4.94 -14.07
N HIS A 35 7.91 5.65 -14.28
CA HIS A 35 7.95 6.90 -15.03
C HIS A 35 7.50 6.79 -16.50
N ARG A 36 7.60 5.62 -17.12
CA ARG A 36 7.10 5.40 -18.49
C ARG A 36 5.56 5.47 -18.60
N THR A 37 4.84 5.42 -17.49
CA THR A 37 3.36 5.45 -17.42
C THR A 37 2.84 6.86 -17.14
N ALA A 38 1.58 7.15 -17.49
CA ALA A 38 0.94 8.41 -17.15
C ALA A 38 0.64 8.51 -15.64
N CYS A 39 0.25 7.42 -14.97
CA CYS A 39 0.13 7.38 -13.51
C CYS A 39 1.46 7.72 -12.82
N GLY A 40 2.55 7.08 -13.25
CA GLY A 40 3.88 7.31 -12.70
C GLY A 40 4.39 8.73 -12.94
N LYS A 41 4.14 9.30 -14.13
CA LYS A 41 4.45 10.72 -14.39
C LYS A 41 3.67 11.63 -13.45
N ALA A 42 2.38 11.40 -13.26
CA ALA A 42 1.55 12.20 -12.34
C ALA A 42 2.11 12.14 -10.92
N LEU A 43 2.41 10.94 -10.42
CA LEU A 43 2.95 10.73 -9.07
C LEU A 43 4.31 11.40 -8.87
N LEU A 44 5.27 11.11 -9.76
CA LEU A 44 6.63 11.65 -9.67
C LEU A 44 6.69 13.17 -9.84
N GLN A 45 5.83 13.75 -10.71
CA GLN A 45 5.70 15.20 -10.84
C GLN A 45 5.07 15.83 -9.59
N SER A 46 4.10 15.16 -8.95
CA SER A 46 3.54 15.61 -7.68
C SER A 46 4.57 15.59 -6.55
N ILE A 47 5.38 14.52 -6.43
CA ILE A 47 6.48 14.48 -5.45
C ILE A 47 7.47 15.62 -5.70
N ARG A 48 7.92 15.77 -6.95
CA ARG A 48 8.81 16.86 -7.37
C ARG A 48 8.25 18.24 -7.00
N PHE A 49 6.96 18.46 -7.22
CA PHE A 49 6.30 19.74 -6.95
C PHE A 49 6.39 20.16 -5.49
N HIS A 50 6.28 19.21 -4.55
CA HIS A 50 6.44 19.50 -3.12
C HIS A 50 7.89 19.80 -2.72
N GLY A 51 8.88 19.36 -3.51
CA GLY A 51 10.28 19.77 -3.36
C GLY A 51 11.09 19.01 -2.31
N TYR A 52 10.44 18.16 -1.51
CA TYR A 52 11.08 17.33 -0.48
C TYR A 52 11.69 16.06 -1.06
N VAL A 53 12.85 15.68 -0.53
CA VAL A 53 13.56 14.46 -0.96
C VAL A 53 12.94 13.25 -0.27
N VAL A 54 12.43 12.31 -1.07
CA VAL A 54 11.97 11.00 -0.60
C VAL A 54 13.13 10.02 -0.66
N ASN A 55 13.53 9.48 0.49
CA ASN A 55 14.56 8.44 0.53
C ASN A 55 13.95 7.08 0.20
N ILE A 56 14.67 6.25 -0.54
CA ILE A 56 14.30 4.86 -0.82
C ILE A 56 15.43 3.96 -0.35
N ILE A 57 15.18 3.17 0.69
CA ILE A 57 16.17 2.31 1.35
C ILE A 57 15.71 0.84 1.33
N PRO A 58 16.63 -0.14 1.47
CA PRO A 58 16.25 -1.55 1.58
C PRO A 58 15.27 -1.76 2.74
N TYR A 59 14.29 -2.64 2.53
CA TYR A 59 13.35 -3.01 3.59
C TYR A 59 14.08 -3.81 4.70
N PRO A 60 14.12 -3.33 5.96
CA PRO A 60 14.86 -3.97 7.04
C PRO A 60 14.01 -4.96 7.86
N GLY A 61 12.71 -5.06 7.59
CA GLY A 61 11.78 -5.84 8.42
C GLY A 61 11.98 -7.35 8.30
N ALA A 62 11.49 -8.07 9.30
CA ALA A 62 11.56 -9.53 9.35
C ALA A 62 10.60 -10.21 8.34
N ASP A 63 9.52 -9.52 7.95
CA ASP A 63 8.67 -9.98 6.84
C ASP A 63 9.41 -9.76 5.52
N VAL A 64 9.84 -10.85 4.90
CA VAL A 64 10.55 -10.85 3.61
C VAL A 64 9.73 -10.15 2.52
N CYS A 65 8.40 -10.09 2.66
CA CYS A 65 7.49 -9.51 1.68
C CYS A 65 6.99 -8.12 2.04
N GLY A 66 7.57 -7.49 3.06
CA GLY A 66 7.22 -6.13 3.45
C GLY A 66 7.80 -5.06 2.52
N ALA A 67 7.01 -4.01 2.37
CA ALA A 67 7.43 -2.66 1.99
C ALA A 67 6.58 -1.71 2.83
N ASP A 68 7.11 -0.53 3.16
CA ASP A 68 6.33 0.49 3.86
C ASP A 68 6.96 1.89 3.67
N VAL A 69 6.29 2.89 4.24
CA VAL A 69 6.83 4.24 4.43
C VAL A 69 6.94 4.54 5.91
N ASP A 70 8.15 4.93 6.33
CA ASP A 70 8.38 5.52 7.64
C ASP A 70 8.43 7.04 7.53
N GLY A 71 7.56 7.73 8.26
CA GLY A 71 7.44 9.18 8.22
C GLY A 71 8.15 9.84 9.39
N ASP A 72 9.33 10.40 9.16
CA ASP A 72 10.07 11.14 10.19
C ASP A 72 9.51 12.57 10.31
N TYR A 73 8.89 12.89 11.45
CA TYR A 73 8.33 14.21 11.68
C TYR A 73 9.40 15.16 12.20
N ASP A 74 9.78 16.12 11.35
CA ASP A 74 10.63 17.22 11.74
C ASP A 74 9.79 18.28 12.47
N ALA A 75 9.99 18.39 13.79
CA ALA A 75 9.30 19.36 14.62
C ALA A 75 9.69 20.81 14.33
N ALA A 76 10.89 21.07 13.82
CA ALA A 76 11.35 22.42 13.52
C ALA A 76 10.69 22.96 12.26
N THR A 77 10.49 22.11 11.25
CA THR A 77 9.88 22.51 9.99
C THR A 77 8.39 22.17 9.90
N GLY A 78 7.89 21.30 10.79
CA GLY A 78 6.52 20.82 10.81
C GLY A 78 6.19 19.93 9.61
N ILE A 79 7.19 19.23 9.08
CA ILE A 79 7.10 18.43 7.85
C ILE A 79 7.38 16.97 8.19
N VAL A 80 6.66 16.06 7.53
CA VAL A 80 6.98 14.64 7.56
C VAL A 80 7.89 14.35 6.38
N MET A 81 9.10 13.87 6.65
CA MET A 81 10.08 13.44 5.67
C MET A 81 9.98 11.92 5.49
N PRO A 82 9.33 11.43 4.42
CA PRO A 82 9.12 10.01 4.25
C PRO A 82 10.39 9.30 3.81
N THR A 83 10.57 8.10 4.34
CA THR A 83 11.53 7.11 3.88
C THR A 83 10.78 5.87 3.44
N VAL A 84 10.79 5.60 2.14
CA VAL A 84 10.26 4.37 1.55
C VAL A 84 11.24 3.25 1.82
N ARG A 85 10.79 2.17 2.47
CA ARG A 85 11.56 0.96 2.74
C ARG A 85 11.09 -0.13 1.79
N TYR A 86 11.91 -0.49 0.81
CA TYR A 86 11.51 -1.32 -0.32
C TYR A 86 12.68 -2.11 -0.90
N THR A 87 12.50 -3.41 -1.15
CA THR A 87 13.52 -4.29 -1.74
C THR A 87 12.98 -4.95 -3.02
N PRO A 88 13.34 -4.46 -4.23
CA PRO A 88 12.74 -4.92 -5.48
C PRO A 88 12.90 -6.42 -5.75
N GLY A 89 14.04 -6.99 -5.34
CA GLY A 89 14.37 -8.40 -5.58
C GLY A 89 13.37 -9.39 -4.96
N ASN A 90 12.68 -8.99 -3.89
CA ASN A 90 11.70 -9.85 -3.20
C ASN A 90 10.43 -10.03 -4.06
N PHE A 91 10.07 -9.02 -4.84
CA PHE A 91 8.84 -8.95 -5.65
C PHE A 91 9.06 -9.26 -7.13
N ALA A 92 10.32 -9.33 -7.58
CA ALA A 92 10.68 -9.70 -8.94
C ALA A 92 10.36 -11.17 -9.22
N LYS A 93 10.20 -11.54 -10.50
CA LYS A 93 9.95 -12.95 -10.89
C LYS A 93 11.03 -13.88 -10.31
N GLY A 94 10.61 -14.90 -9.55
CA GLY A 94 11.52 -15.82 -8.86
C GLY A 94 11.99 -15.34 -7.49
N GLY A 95 11.64 -14.12 -7.08
CA GLY A 95 11.81 -13.62 -5.73
C GLY A 95 10.88 -14.33 -4.73
N SER A 96 11.22 -14.23 -3.45
CA SER A 96 10.51 -14.87 -2.33
C SER A 96 9.01 -14.55 -2.30
N CYS A 97 8.59 -13.39 -2.79
CA CYS A 97 7.22 -12.89 -2.71
C CYS A 97 6.50 -12.93 -4.05
N SER A 98 7.16 -13.41 -5.11
CA SER A 98 6.65 -13.36 -6.48
C SER A 98 5.39 -14.21 -6.72
N HIS A 99 5.12 -15.17 -5.84
CA HIS A 99 3.98 -16.08 -5.89
C HIS A 99 2.74 -15.54 -5.16
N LEU A 100 2.90 -14.51 -4.33
CA LEU A 100 1.79 -13.95 -3.58
C LEU A 100 0.93 -13.07 -4.50
N PRO A 101 -0.41 -13.17 -4.42
CA PRO A 101 -1.30 -12.24 -5.10
C PRO A 101 -0.92 -10.80 -4.75
N GLY A 102 -1.03 -9.87 -5.72
CA GLY A 102 -0.61 -8.47 -5.55
C GLY A 102 0.91 -8.22 -5.44
N ARG A 103 1.72 -9.18 -4.98
CA ARG A 103 3.16 -8.97 -4.65
C ARG A 103 4.15 -9.50 -5.69
N GLY A 104 3.67 -10.03 -6.81
CA GLY A 104 4.49 -10.43 -7.96
C GLY A 104 4.79 -9.29 -8.95
N TRP A 105 4.67 -8.03 -8.52
CA TRP A 105 4.86 -6.88 -9.40
C TRP A 105 5.59 -5.74 -8.69
N ALA A 106 6.92 -5.81 -8.74
CA ALA A 106 7.83 -4.88 -8.08
C ALA A 106 7.43 -3.39 -8.26
N GLU A 107 7.07 -2.97 -9.48
CA GLU A 107 6.65 -1.59 -9.74
C GLU A 107 5.31 -1.17 -9.11
N SER A 108 4.33 -2.06 -8.92
CA SER A 108 3.07 -1.68 -8.29
C SER A 108 3.25 -1.45 -6.79
N ILE A 109 4.04 -2.30 -6.14
CA ILE A 109 4.42 -2.15 -4.73
C ILE A 109 5.20 -0.83 -4.52
N LEU A 110 6.22 -0.53 -5.33
CA LEU A 110 6.93 0.74 -5.19
C LEU A 110 6.02 1.94 -5.50
N PHE A 111 5.09 1.81 -6.46
CA PHE A 111 4.11 2.86 -6.74
C PHE A 111 3.20 3.12 -5.53
N HIS A 112 2.73 2.07 -4.87
CA HIS A 112 1.93 2.13 -3.64
C HIS A 112 2.68 2.93 -2.55
N GLU A 113 3.91 2.55 -2.23
CA GLU A 113 4.69 3.24 -1.21
C GLU A 113 5.00 4.69 -1.58
N LEU A 114 5.23 4.98 -2.86
CA LEU A 114 5.43 6.37 -3.31
C LEU A 114 4.15 7.22 -3.18
N VAL A 115 2.96 6.62 -3.24
CA VAL A 115 1.69 7.33 -2.94
C VAL A 115 1.63 7.69 -1.45
N HIS A 116 1.97 6.77 -0.54
CA HIS A 116 2.11 7.08 0.89
C HIS A 116 3.11 8.20 1.13
N ALA A 117 4.29 8.14 0.50
CA ALA A 117 5.30 9.19 0.62
C ALA A 117 4.79 10.55 0.10
N LEU A 118 4.08 10.58 -1.04
CA LEU A 118 3.43 11.79 -1.54
C LEU A 118 2.40 12.33 -0.54
N ARG A 119 1.62 11.46 0.09
CA ARG A 119 0.62 11.85 1.08
C ARG A 119 1.27 12.48 2.31
N ASP A 120 2.31 11.87 2.85
CA ASP A 120 3.06 12.42 4.00
C ASP A 120 3.62 13.82 3.70
N ILE A 121 4.26 14.04 2.55
CA ILE A 121 4.82 15.36 2.20
C ILE A 121 3.75 16.40 1.86
N ALA A 122 2.65 15.99 1.21
CA ALA A 122 1.57 16.90 0.85
C ALA A 122 0.76 17.31 2.08
N GLN A 123 0.75 16.48 3.12
CA GLN A 123 -0.04 16.66 4.33
C GLN A 123 0.78 16.98 5.58
N GLY A 124 2.10 17.23 5.50
CA GLY A 124 2.98 17.38 6.66
C GLY A 124 2.47 18.31 7.79
N LYS A 125 1.59 19.28 7.48
CA LYS A 125 0.94 20.19 8.45
C LYS A 125 -0.38 19.70 9.06
N ARG A 126 -0.99 18.60 8.57
CA ARG A 126 -2.36 18.16 8.90
C ARG A 126 -2.35 16.81 9.63
N ARG A 127 -2.02 16.84 10.94
CA ARG A 127 -1.99 15.65 11.82
C ARG A 127 -3.34 14.94 12.03
N VAL A 128 -4.46 15.60 11.73
CA VAL A 128 -5.82 15.15 12.10
C VAL A 128 -6.25 13.86 11.41
N TYR A 129 -5.49 13.38 10.43
CA TYR A 129 -5.93 12.36 9.49
C TYR A 129 -5.21 11.01 9.61
N LYS A 130 -4.12 10.93 10.40
CA LYS A 130 -3.51 9.64 10.73
C LYS A 130 -4.49 8.83 11.58
N GLY A 131 -4.81 7.61 11.14
CA GLY A 131 -5.61 6.66 11.91
C GLY A 131 -7.11 6.65 11.63
N VAL A 132 -7.59 7.21 10.50
CA VAL A 132 -8.97 6.94 10.07
C VAL A 132 -9.08 5.47 9.64
N VAL A 133 -9.63 4.65 10.53
CA VAL A 133 -9.86 3.21 10.29
C VAL A 133 -11.02 3.03 9.33
N MET A 134 -10.85 2.18 8.33
CA MET A 134 -11.91 1.82 7.40
C MET A 134 -12.87 0.82 8.04
N THR A 135 -14.16 1.00 7.78
CA THR A 135 -15.24 0.15 8.28
C THR A 135 -16.18 -0.23 7.13
N GLY A 136 -17.15 -1.09 7.43
CA GLY A 136 -18.12 -1.55 6.43
C GLY A 136 -17.46 -2.21 5.23
N GLY A 137 -17.93 -1.91 4.02
CA GLY A 137 -17.45 -2.52 2.79
C GLY A 137 -16.00 -2.18 2.45
N LEU A 138 -15.42 -1.18 3.14
CA LEU A 138 -14.03 -0.78 3.00
C LEU A 138 -13.10 -1.37 4.08
N HIS A 139 -13.60 -2.22 4.99
CA HIS A 139 -12.82 -2.70 6.14
C HIS A 139 -11.47 -3.33 5.78
N ARG A 140 -11.37 -4.00 4.63
CA ARG A 140 -10.16 -4.72 4.20
C ARG A 140 -9.01 -3.80 3.76
N TYR A 141 -9.28 -2.52 3.59
CA TYR A 141 -8.23 -1.54 3.35
C TYR A 141 -7.56 -1.09 4.66
N ASP A 142 -8.06 -1.48 5.83
CA ASP A 142 -7.58 -1.12 7.17
C ASP A 142 -7.65 0.38 7.51
N THR A 143 -6.99 1.26 6.74
CA THR A 143 -6.98 2.71 6.95
C THR A 143 -7.28 3.51 5.70
N PHE A 144 -7.57 4.80 5.88
CA PHE A 144 -7.83 5.71 4.77
C PHE A 144 -6.60 5.87 3.87
N GLU A 145 -5.38 5.90 4.43
CA GLU A 145 -4.17 6.06 3.62
C GLU A 145 -3.92 4.81 2.76
N GLU A 146 -4.09 3.62 3.33
CA GLU A 146 -4.03 2.36 2.60
C GLU A 146 -5.10 2.28 1.49
N PHE A 147 -6.33 2.69 1.77
CA PHE A 147 -7.39 2.78 0.75
C PHE A 147 -6.98 3.68 -0.43
N ILE A 148 -6.35 4.83 -0.16
CA ILE A 148 -5.88 5.73 -1.21
C ILE A 148 -4.70 5.14 -1.99
N ALA A 149 -3.75 4.52 -1.30
CA ALA A 149 -2.60 3.89 -1.95
C ALA A 149 -3.04 2.74 -2.87
N VAL A 150 -3.91 1.84 -2.39
CA VAL A 150 -4.48 0.77 -3.22
C VAL A 150 -5.32 1.31 -4.37
N LEU A 151 -6.16 2.33 -4.15
CA LEU A 151 -6.94 2.94 -5.24
C LEU A 151 -6.02 3.48 -6.34
N CYS A 152 -4.92 4.14 -5.97
CA CYS A 152 -3.96 4.66 -6.95
C CYS A 152 -3.17 3.54 -7.65
N GLU A 153 -2.78 2.50 -6.91
CA GLU A 153 -2.13 1.30 -7.43
C GLU A 153 -3.03 0.60 -8.46
N ASP A 154 -4.31 0.44 -8.18
CA ASP A 154 -5.27 -0.18 -9.09
C ASP A 154 -5.46 0.61 -10.39
N ILE A 155 -5.41 1.95 -10.33
CA ILE A 155 -5.41 2.79 -11.53
C ILE A 155 -4.13 2.54 -12.36
N TYR A 156 -2.97 2.49 -11.70
CA TYR A 156 -1.69 2.16 -12.33
C TYR A 156 -1.70 0.77 -12.97
N VAL A 157 -2.21 -0.23 -12.25
CA VAL A 157 -2.39 -1.61 -12.69
C VAL A 157 -3.29 -1.68 -13.92
N SER A 158 -4.39 -0.93 -13.89
CA SER A 158 -5.35 -0.86 -14.99
C SER A 158 -4.77 -0.16 -16.23
N GLU A 159 -4.03 0.94 -16.06
CA GLU A 159 -3.32 1.63 -17.16
C GLU A 159 -2.38 0.68 -17.90
N ARG A 160 -1.71 -0.20 -17.15
CA ARG A 160 -0.78 -1.19 -17.68
C ARG A 160 -1.45 -2.41 -18.32
N GLY A 161 -2.78 -2.43 -18.39
CA GLY A 161 -3.54 -3.50 -19.03
C GLY A 161 -3.62 -4.78 -18.19
N ASN A 162 -3.50 -4.68 -16.86
CA ASN A 162 -3.56 -5.84 -15.96
C ASN A 162 -4.81 -5.82 -15.05
N PRO A 163 -6.04 -5.70 -15.58
CA PRO A 163 -7.25 -5.57 -14.75
C PRO A 163 -7.56 -6.80 -13.89
N HIS A 164 -6.91 -7.95 -14.12
CA HIS A 164 -7.02 -9.15 -13.29
C HIS A 164 -6.18 -9.07 -12.01
N ARG A 165 -5.40 -8.00 -11.83
CA ARG A 165 -4.53 -7.76 -10.65
C ARG A 165 -5.04 -6.63 -9.75
N LEU A 166 -6.25 -6.13 -10.00
CA LEU A 166 -6.86 -5.12 -9.13
C LEU A 166 -7.07 -5.70 -7.72
N LEU A 167 -6.87 -4.90 -6.70
CA LEU A 167 -6.84 -5.31 -5.30
C LEU A 167 -8.12 -4.88 -4.57
N GLY A 168 -8.70 -5.80 -3.81
CA GLY A 168 -9.87 -5.55 -2.96
C GLY A 168 -9.52 -5.29 -1.50
N ASP A 169 -8.22 -5.28 -1.16
CA ASP A 169 -7.68 -5.09 0.18
C ASP A 169 -6.24 -4.58 0.12
N HIS A 170 -5.74 -4.03 1.24
CA HIS A 170 -4.38 -3.49 1.31
C HIS A 170 -3.29 -4.56 1.52
N ARG A 171 -3.63 -5.77 1.96
CA ARG A 171 -2.63 -6.85 2.17
C ARG A 171 -2.25 -7.52 0.86
N GLY A 172 -3.00 -7.26 -0.21
CA GLY A 172 -2.85 -7.85 -1.53
C GLY A 172 -3.35 -9.30 -1.58
N ILE A 173 -4.21 -9.72 -0.64
CA ILE A 173 -4.62 -11.13 -0.52
C ILE A 173 -5.84 -11.44 -1.40
N ALA A 174 -6.78 -10.51 -1.47
CA ALA A 174 -8.05 -10.62 -2.16
C ALA A 174 -8.06 -9.73 -3.41
N PRO A 175 -8.36 -10.29 -4.59
CA PRO A 175 -8.58 -9.49 -5.77
C PRO A 175 -9.83 -8.61 -5.60
N LEU A 176 -9.88 -7.48 -6.31
CA LEU A 176 -11.07 -6.67 -6.40
C LEU A 176 -12.22 -7.49 -7.01
N ASP A 177 -13.40 -7.41 -6.40
CA ASP A 177 -14.61 -8.02 -6.93
C ASP A 177 -14.83 -7.57 -8.39
N PRO A 178 -14.96 -8.50 -9.37
CA PRO A 178 -15.18 -8.14 -10.76
C PRO A 178 -16.38 -7.21 -11.01
N ALA A 179 -17.41 -7.27 -10.14
CA ALA A 179 -18.55 -6.35 -10.23
C ALA A 179 -18.18 -4.89 -9.89
N LEU A 180 -17.11 -4.68 -9.12
CA LEU A 180 -16.57 -3.39 -8.71
C LEU A 180 -15.42 -2.90 -9.63
N ALA A 181 -14.92 -3.73 -10.54
CA ALA A 181 -13.83 -3.40 -11.48
C ALA A 181 -14.21 -2.42 -12.62
N ASP A 182 -15.26 -1.64 -12.44
CA ASP A 182 -15.66 -0.50 -13.27
C ASP A 182 -15.55 0.80 -12.47
N SER A 183 -15.14 1.88 -13.14
CA SER A 183 -14.84 3.16 -12.49
C SER A 183 -16.01 3.77 -11.71
N PHE A 184 -17.26 3.61 -12.18
CA PHE A 184 -18.44 4.06 -11.44
C PHE A 184 -18.90 3.01 -10.43
N ARG A 185 -18.88 1.73 -10.80
CA ARG A 185 -19.34 0.65 -9.89
C ARG A 185 -18.45 0.50 -8.66
N PHE A 186 -17.18 0.88 -8.72
CA PHE A 186 -16.30 0.91 -7.54
C PHE A 186 -16.90 1.68 -6.36
N PHE A 187 -17.70 2.72 -6.61
CA PHE A 187 -18.35 3.48 -5.53
C PHE A 187 -19.37 2.66 -4.74
N ALA A 188 -19.81 1.51 -5.26
CA ALA A 188 -20.64 0.54 -4.55
C ALA A 188 -19.84 -0.39 -3.63
N THR A 189 -18.53 -0.17 -3.44
CA THR A 189 -17.72 -0.93 -2.46
C THR A 189 -18.27 -0.77 -1.04
N GLY A 190 -18.78 0.42 -0.70
CA GLY A 190 -19.40 0.72 0.59
C GLY A 190 -19.95 2.15 0.61
N SER A 191 -20.83 2.47 1.55
CA SER A 191 -21.55 3.76 1.55
C SER A 191 -20.66 4.99 1.75
N GLN A 192 -19.47 4.79 2.32
CA GLN A 192 -18.50 5.86 2.56
C GLN A 192 -17.55 6.10 1.38
N THR A 193 -17.57 5.25 0.34
CA THR A 193 -16.58 5.28 -0.75
C THR A 193 -16.55 6.64 -1.45
N PHE A 194 -17.71 7.19 -1.82
CA PHE A 194 -17.80 8.51 -2.43
C PHE A 194 -17.13 9.60 -1.58
N ARG A 195 -17.46 9.65 -0.28
CA ARG A 195 -16.92 10.66 0.65
C ARG A 195 -15.40 10.56 0.78
N PHE A 196 -14.85 9.34 0.78
CA PHE A 196 -13.41 9.13 0.87
C PHE A 196 -12.67 9.52 -0.41
N VAL A 197 -13.20 9.17 -1.59
CA VAL A 197 -12.63 9.60 -2.88
C VAL A 197 -12.74 11.13 -3.04
N GLU A 198 -13.88 11.72 -2.69
CA GLU A 198 -14.07 13.19 -2.69
C GLU A 198 -13.05 13.86 -1.78
N ARG A 199 -12.87 13.34 -0.56
CA ARG A 199 -11.91 13.85 0.40
C ARG A 199 -10.49 13.82 -0.17
N PHE A 200 -10.07 12.71 -0.77
CA PHE A 200 -8.76 12.62 -1.42
C PHE A 200 -8.59 13.65 -2.54
N CYS A 201 -9.60 13.79 -3.40
CA CYS A 201 -9.59 14.78 -4.48
C CYS A 201 -9.49 16.24 -3.96
N ARG A 202 -10.08 16.53 -2.79
CA ARG A 202 -9.96 17.83 -2.13
C ARG A 202 -8.60 18.04 -1.44
N GLU A 203 -8.02 16.99 -0.89
CA GLU A 203 -6.74 17.05 -0.19
C GLU A 203 -5.54 17.12 -1.15
N ASN A 204 -5.62 16.45 -2.30
CA ASN A 204 -4.56 16.44 -3.33
C ASN A 204 -5.11 16.78 -4.72
N PRO A 205 -5.67 17.98 -4.94
CA PRO A 205 -6.37 18.32 -6.18
C PRO A 205 -5.47 18.28 -7.42
N GLY A 206 -4.21 18.70 -7.30
CA GLY A 206 -3.26 18.65 -8.41
C GLY A 206 -2.97 17.22 -8.87
N PHE A 207 -2.59 16.35 -7.92
CA PHE A 207 -2.29 14.94 -8.18
C PHE A 207 -3.51 14.18 -8.73
N THR A 208 -4.64 14.26 -8.04
CA THR A 208 -5.87 13.57 -8.42
C THR A 208 -6.42 14.07 -9.75
N LYS A 209 -6.29 15.37 -10.08
CA LYS A 209 -6.66 15.89 -11.40
C LYS A 209 -5.78 15.31 -12.51
N MET A 210 -4.48 15.15 -12.28
CA MET A 210 -3.59 14.48 -13.24
C MET A 210 -3.96 13.01 -13.41
N LEU A 211 -4.16 12.28 -12.31
CA LEU A 211 -4.60 10.88 -12.35
C LEU A 211 -5.96 10.70 -13.05
N SER A 212 -6.89 11.64 -12.90
CA SER A 212 -8.21 11.59 -13.56
C SER A 212 -8.13 11.59 -15.09
N ARG A 213 -7.00 11.99 -15.66
CA ARG A 213 -6.76 12.04 -17.11
C ARG A 213 -6.05 10.80 -17.66
N VAL A 214 -5.63 9.87 -16.79
CA VAL A 214 -4.97 8.63 -17.20
C VAL A 214 -5.98 7.72 -17.90
N PRO A 215 -5.68 7.25 -19.13
CA PRO A 215 -6.57 6.36 -19.88
C PRO A 215 -6.49 4.93 -19.34
N ALA A 216 -7.09 4.69 -18.18
CA ALA A 216 -7.22 3.38 -17.54
C ALA A 216 -8.68 2.90 -17.60
N ARG A 217 -8.88 1.57 -17.71
CA ARG A 217 -10.24 0.97 -17.68
C ARG A 217 -10.91 1.17 -16.33
N PHE A 218 -10.11 1.09 -15.27
CA PHE A 218 -10.49 1.34 -13.89
C PHE A 218 -9.83 2.65 -13.43
N ASN A 219 -10.63 3.70 -13.29
CA ASN A 219 -10.22 5.01 -12.76
C ASN A 219 -11.39 5.70 -12.03
N PRO A 220 -11.69 5.29 -10.78
CA PRO A 220 -12.75 5.91 -9.99
C PRO A 220 -12.57 7.42 -9.74
N ILE A 221 -11.32 7.92 -9.76
CA ILE A 221 -11.02 9.35 -9.67
C ILE A 221 -11.54 10.08 -10.93
N ALA A 222 -11.32 9.50 -12.11
CA ALA A 222 -11.90 10.03 -13.36
C ALA A 222 -13.44 10.02 -13.33
N ALA A 223 -14.05 8.96 -12.80
CA ALA A 223 -15.51 8.88 -12.65
C ALA A 223 -16.05 9.97 -11.70
N TYR A 224 -15.39 10.19 -10.55
CA TYR A 224 -15.71 11.28 -9.63
C TYR A 224 -15.69 12.66 -10.31
N TYR A 225 -14.62 12.98 -11.05
CA TYR A 225 -14.52 14.26 -11.75
C TYR A 225 -15.48 14.39 -12.93
N LYS A 226 -15.91 13.28 -13.53
CA LYS A 226 -16.84 13.26 -14.67
C LYS A 226 -18.28 13.48 -14.24
N ASP A 227 -18.73 12.75 -13.21
CA ASP A 227 -20.11 12.83 -12.71
C ASP A 227 -20.16 12.44 -11.23
N PRO A 228 -19.94 13.40 -10.30
CA PRO A 228 -19.90 13.11 -8.88
C PRO A 228 -21.28 12.66 -8.36
N ARG A 229 -22.39 13.12 -8.95
CA ARG A 229 -23.74 12.69 -8.53
C ARG A 229 -23.98 11.23 -8.84
N LYS A 230 -23.57 10.77 -10.03
CA LYS A 230 -23.64 9.36 -10.38
C LYS A 230 -22.73 8.51 -9.48
N ALA A 231 -21.50 8.94 -9.24
CA ALA A 231 -20.60 8.26 -8.30
C ALA A 231 -21.24 8.14 -6.90
N GLN A 232 -21.82 9.22 -6.39
CA GLN A 232 -22.54 9.22 -5.11
C GLN A 232 -23.74 8.26 -5.11
N SER A 233 -24.50 8.17 -6.20
CA SER A 233 -25.64 7.24 -6.28
C SER A 233 -25.22 5.77 -6.15
N PHE A 234 -24.01 5.39 -6.58
CA PHE A 234 -23.48 4.04 -6.38
C PHE A 234 -23.14 3.80 -4.91
N SER A 235 -22.55 4.77 -4.20
CA SER A 235 -22.33 4.66 -2.75
C SER A 235 -23.63 4.64 -1.95
N ASN A 236 -24.71 5.25 -2.45
CA ASN A 236 -26.03 5.20 -1.80
C ASN A 236 -26.88 3.99 -2.25
N SER A 237 -26.33 3.06 -3.03
CA SER A 237 -27.08 1.92 -3.56
C SER A 237 -27.29 0.84 -2.49
N PRO A 238 -28.34 -0.01 -2.61
CA PRO A 238 -28.54 -1.15 -1.73
C PRO A 238 -27.31 -2.06 -1.63
N ALA A 239 -26.63 -2.32 -2.76
CA ALA A 239 -25.42 -3.13 -2.79
C ALA A 239 -24.27 -2.56 -1.94
N ALA A 240 -24.13 -1.23 -1.86
CA ALA A 240 -23.12 -0.60 -1.01
C ALA A 240 -23.44 -0.79 0.48
N HIS A 241 -24.72 -0.68 0.85
CA HIS A 241 -25.18 -0.90 2.22
C HIS A 241 -25.09 -2.37 2.65
N GLU A 242 -25.37 -3.30 1.75
CA GLU A 242 -25.18 -4.74 1.98
C GLU A 242 -23.71 -5.05 2.28
N ARG A 243 -22.77 -4.54 1.46
CA ARG A 243 -21.33 -4.71 1.72
C ARG A 243 -20.87 -4.06 3.02
N ASP A 244 -21.48 -2.94 3.41
CA ASP A 244 -21.23 -2.35 4.73
C ASP A 244 -21.65 -3.28 5.87
N ALA A 245 -22.82 -3.91 5.78
CA ALA A 245 -23.26 -4.90 6.76
C ALA A 245 -22.33 -6.12 6.79
N ASP A 246 -21.96 -6.66 5.62
CA ASP A 246 -21.05 -7.80 5.52
C ASP A 246 -19.68 -7.51 6.12
N GLY A 247 -19.15 -6.30 5.92
CA GLY A 247 -17.86 -5.91 6.49
C GLY A 247 -17.85 -5.78 8.01
N VAL A 248 -19.01 -5.47 8.63
CA VAL A 248 -19.15 -5.51 10.09
C VAL A 248 -19.04 -6.95 10.59
N TRP A 249 -19.72 -7.89 9.94
CA TRP A 249 -19.64 -9.32 10.28
C TRP A 249 -18.26 -9.92 9.99
N GLY A 250 -17.64 -9.53 8.87
CA GLY A 250 -16.28 -9.94 8.51
C GLY A 250 -15.28 -9.65 9.62
N LYS A 251 -15.27 -8.41 10.16
CA LYS A 251 -14.39 -8.05 11.29
C LYS A 251 -14.66 -8.86 12.56
N LEU A 252 -15.93 -9.16 12.85
CA LEU A 252 -16.30 -9.95 14.03
C LEU A 252 -15.72 -11.37 13.95
N PHE A 253 -15.93 -12.05 12.83
CA PHE A 253 -15.48 -13.43 12.65
C PHE A 253 -13.97 -13.56 12.38
N GLU A 254 -13.34 -12.58 11.75
CA GLU A 254 -11.87 -12.56 11.61
C GLU A 254 -11.18 -12.44 12.98
N ARG A 255 -11.76 -11.65 13.89
CA ARG A 255 -11.25 -11.50 15.26
C ARG A 255 -11.35 -12.80 16.07
N GLU A 256 -12.39 -13.60 15.83
CA GLU A 256 -12.53 -14.94 16.44
C GLU A 256 -11.58 -15.98 15.85
N ARG A 257 -11.16 -15.79 14.58
CA ARG A 257 -10.24 -16.70 13.88
C ARG A 257 -8.77 -16.42 14.11
N SER A 258 -8.38 -15.26 14.62
CA SER A 258 -7.02 -15.08 15.16
C SER A 258 -6.94 -15.82 16.48
N PRO A 259 -6.33 -17.03 16.56
CA PRO A 259 -6.01 -17.57 17.86
C PRO A 259 -5.05 -16.55 18.46
N THR A 260 -5.32 -16.09 19.67
CA THR A 260 -4.27 -15.56 20.53
C THR A 260 -3.22 -16.65 20.65
N LEU A 261 -2.26 -16.70 19.72
CA LEU A 261 -1.01 -17.42 19.95
C LEU A 261 -0.47 -16.77 21.21
N PRO A 262 -0.35 -17.51 22.33
CA PRO A 262 0.18 -16.95 23.53
C PRO A 262 1.59 -16.46 23.19
N THR A 263 1.84 -15.17 23.38
CA THR A 263 3.18 -14.56 23.35
C THR A 263 3.96 -14.98 24.59
N GLY A 264 3.94 -16.27 24.91
CA GLY A 264 4.79 -16.90 25.90
C GLY A 264 5.94 -17.55 25.16
N SER A 265 7.11 -16.92 25.23
CA SER A 265 8.36 -17.67 25.11
C SER A 265 8.24 -18.96 25.93
N PRO A 266 8.71 -20.12 25.45
CA PRO A 266 8.74 -21.31 26.30
C PRO A 266 9.58 -20.96 27.53
N ALA A 267 8.92 -20.95 28.69
CA ALA A 267 9.61 -20.85 29.96
C ALA A 267 10.65 -21.97 30.01
N ASN A 268 11.88 -21.59 30.34
CA ASN A 268 13.02 -22.46 30.58
C ASN A 268 12.59 -23.83 31.09
N LEU A 269 12.54 -24.82 30.20
CA LEU A 269 12.51 -26.21 30.62
C LEU A 269 13.87 -26.49 31.24
N PRO A 270 13.95 -26.91 32.51
CA PRO A 270 15.22 -27.32 33.08
C PRO A 270 15.77 -28.50 32.27
N PRO A 271 17.09 -28.61 32.10
CA PRO A 271 17.68 -29.71 31.35
C PRO A 271 17.24 -31.06 31.93
N PRO A 272 17.04 -32.08 31.08
CA PRO A 272 16.62 -33.41 31.53
C PRO A 272 17.61 -33.94 32.57
N ARG A 273 17.08 -34.46 33.67
CA ARG A 273 17.88 -35.11 34.72
C ARG A 273 18.69 -36.26 34.10
N PRO A 274 19.98 -36.43 34.46
CA PRO A 274 20.76 -37.58 34.01
C PRO A 274 20.09 -38.87 34.47
N ALA A 275 20.03 -39.86 33.56
CA ALA A 275 19.44 -41.16 33.82
C ALA A 275 20.10 -41.82 35.04
N SER A 276 19.30 -42.13 36.05
CA SER A 276 19.73 -42.87 37.23
C SER A 276 20.15 -44.29 36.82
N THR A 277 21.37 -44.65 37.20
CA THR A 277 21.98 -45.98 37.05
C THR A 277 21.06 -47.09 37.57
N PRO A 278 20.88 -48.21 36.85
CA PRO A 278 20.02 -49.29 37.29
C PRO A 278 20.59 -49.95 38.56
N ILE A 279 19.76 -49.99 39.61
CA ILE A 279 20.02 -50.73 40.85
C ILE A 279 19.95 -52.22 40.50
N ARG A 280 21.11 -52.90 40.49
CA ARG A 280 21.18 -54.36 40.57
C ARG A 280 20.77 -54.78 41.98
N ARG A 281 19.83 -55.72 42.08
CA ARG A 281 19.59 -56.51 43.29
C ARG A 281 19.71 -58.00 42.95
N PRO A 282 20.17 -58.81 43.91
CA PRO A 282 20.71 -60.16 43.72
C PRO A 282 19.67 -61.17 43.23
#